data_AF-A0A4S9EB37-F1
#
_entry.id   AF-A0A4S9EB37-F1
#
_cell.length_a   1.000
_cell.length_b   1.000
_cell.length_c   1.000
_cell.angle_alpha   90.00
_cell.angle_beta   90.00
_cell.angle_gamma   90.00
#
_symmetry.space_group_name_H-M   'P 1'
#
loop_
_entity.id
_entity.type
_entity.pdbx_description
1 polymer ?
#
loop_
_entity_poly.entity_id
_entity_poly.type
_entity_poly.pdbx_seq_one_letter_code
_entity_poly.pdbx_strand_id
1 'polypeptide(L)'
;MANALGKVHIVVDGLDECSEETLRGFLILHKELTNKAPIYFLITARPLPTIREHFKDDLKLEVRATDIDVGLFLEGRAQSLPAWIREDDDLVSQIENSIAKAANGMFLLARLHLDSLKGQQTKSEVESALHDIRNLPTGFDALKVAYDGAIQRIDLQMPNERKWARRVLSWVA
;
A
#
# COMPACT_ATOMS: atom_id res chain seq x y z
N MET A 1 -18.61 -36.75 2.54
CA MET A 1 -17.29 -36.64 1.89
C MET A 1 -16.33 -35.64 2.56
N ALA A 2 -16.66 -35.02 3.70
CA ALA A 2 -15.74 -34.11 4.38
C ALA A 2 -14.71 -34.79 5.32
N ASN A 3 -14.90 -36.06 5.68
CA ASN A 3 -14.00 -36.80 6.59
C ASN A 3 -12.76 -37.44 5.91
N ALA A 4 -12.56 -37.27 4.59
CA ALA A 4 -11.44 -37.87 3.86
C ALA A 4 -10.26 -36.90 3.64
N LEU A 5 -10.49 -35.60 3.83
CA LEU A 5 -9.47 -34.57 3.77
C LEU A 5 -9.08 -34.27 5.22
N GLY A 6 -7.78 -34.32 5.54
CA GLY A 6 -7.29 -33.95 6.88
C GLY A 6 -7.53 -32.47 7.19
N LYS A 7 -6.64 -31.86 7.98
CA LYS A 7 -6.69 -30.40 8.21
C LYS A 7 -6.48 -29.67 6.88
N VAL A 8 -7.34 -28.70 6.56
CA VAL A 8 -7.24 -27.87 5.35
C VAL A 8 -6.98 -26.43 5.77
N HIS A 9 -6.01 -25.77 5.12
CA HIS A 9 -5.71 -24.36 5.33
C HIS A 9 -6.03 -23.58 4.05
N ILE A 10 -6.81 -22.51 4.16
CA ILE A 10 -7.22 -21.66 3.04
C ILE A 10 -6.70 -20.24 3.29
N VAL A 11 -5.96 -19.71 2.32
CA VAL A 11 -5.49 -18.32 2.34
C VAL A 11 -6.35 -17.52 1.36
N VAL A 12 -6.94 -16.43 1.84
CA VAL A 12 -7.73 -15.49 1.05
C VAL A 12 -7.04 -14.13 1.11
N ASP A 13 -6.58 -13.64 -0.03
CA ASP A 13 -5.89 -12.35 -0.11
C ASP A 13 -6.82 -11.26 -0.67
N GLY A 14 -6.96 -10.14 0.04
CA GLY A 14 -7.73 -8.98 -0.40
C GLY A 14 -9.24 -9.22 -0.47
N LEU A 15 -9.85 -9.80 0.57
CA LEU A 15 -11.28 -10.12 0.58
C LEU A 15 -12.18 -8.88 0.35
N ASP A 16 -11.72 -7.68 0.73
CA ASP A 16 -12.44 -6.42 0.54
C ASP A 16 -12.51 -5.94 -0.91
N GLU A 17 -11.67 -6.48 -1.81
CA GLU A 17 -11.67 -6.16 -3.24
C GLU A 17 -12.77 -6.92 -4.01
N CYS A 18 -13.45 -7.86 -3.35
CA CYS A 18 -14.58 -8.59 -3.93
C CYS A 18 -15.79 -7.67 -4.15
N SER A 19 -16.57 -7.97 -5.20
CA SER A 19 -17.91 -7.38 -5.33
C SER A 19 -18.77 -7.71 -4.11
N GLU A 20 -19.75 -6.86 -3.80
CA GLU A 20 -20.61 -7.05 -2.64
C GLU A 20 -21.32 -8.42 -2.64
N GLU A 21 -21.76 -8.88 -3.82
CA GLU A 21 -22.37 -10.19 -4.00
C GLU A 21 -21.39 -11.34 -3.67
N THR A 22 -20.16 -11.25 -4.19
CA THR A 22 -19.12 -12.26 -3.97
C THR A 22 -18.72 -12.31 -2.50
N LEU A 23 -18.55 -11.13 -1.87
CA LEU A 23 -18.25 -11.02 -0.46
C LEU A 23 -19.35 -11.69 0.38
N ARG A 24 -20.62 -11.37 0.14
CA ARG A 24 -21.75 -11.99 0.86
C ARG A 24 -21.77 -13.52 0.70
N GLY A 25 -21.58 -14.01 -0.52
CA GLY A 25 -21.51 -15.46 -0.80
C GLY A 25 -20.36 -16.14 -0.05
N PHE A 26 -19.17 -15.52 -0.05
CA PHE A 26 -18.01 -16.00 0.69
C PHE A 26 -18.27 -16.06 2.20
N LEU A 27 -18.88 -15.03 2.79
CA LEU A 27 -19.17 -14.99 4.23
C LEU A 27 -20.13 -16.12 4.66
N ILE A 28 -21.13 -16.44 3.83
CA ILE A 28 -22.03 -17.59 4.06
C ILE A 28 -21.23 -18.90 4.02
N LEU A 29 -20.45 -19.10 2.96
CA LEU A 29 -19.62 -20.30 2.77
C LEU A 29 -18.60 -20.49 3.91
N HIS A 30 -17.95 -19.42 4.37
CA HIS A 30 -17.05 -19.45 5.52
C HIS A 30 -17.74 -20.06 6.75
N LYS A 31 -18.94 -19.56 7.09
CA LYS A 31 -19.71 -20.07 8.25
C LYS A 31 -20.10 -21.54 8.09
N GLU A 32 -20.44 -21.97 6.87
CA GLU A 32 -20.80 -23.37 6.63
C GLU A 32 -19.60 -24.31 6.75
N LEU A 33 -18.43 -23.88 6.29
CA LEU A 33 -17.21 -24.69 6.26
C LEU A 33 -16.59 -24.82 7.65
N THR A 34 -16.45 -23.73 8.39
CA THR A 34 -15.80 -23.72 9.70
C THR A 34 -16.57 -24.55 10.75
N ASN A 35 -17.88 -24.75 10.56
CA ASN A 35 -18.72 -25.56 11.44
C ASN A 35 -18.70 -27.06 11.13
N LYS A 36 -18.22 -27.49 9.95
CA LYS A 36 -18.42 -28.86 9.43
C LYS A 36 -17.14 -29.66 9.23
N ALA A 37 -15.98 -29.01 9.20
CA ALA A 37 -14.71 -29.64 8.89
C ALA A 37 -13.53 -28.90 9.55
N PRO A 38 -12.36 -29.55 9.73
CA PRO A 38 -11.16 -28.90 10.26
C PRO A 38 -10.51 -28.00 9.19
N ILE A 39 -11.21 -26.91 8.84
CA ILE A 39 -10.79 -25.90 7.87
C ILE A 39 -10.35 -24.65 8.63
N TYR A 40 -9.16 -24.15 8.31
CA TYR A 40 -8.57 -22.97 8.91
C TYR A 40 -8.37 -21.90 7.86
N PHE A 41 -8.82 -20.68 8.13
CA PHE A 41 -8.69 -19.56 7.22
C PHE A 41 -7.60 -18.60 7.69
N LEU A 42 -6.80 -18.11 6.75
CA LEU A 42 -6.00 -16.90 6.88
C LEU A 42 -6.52 -15.90 5.85
N ILE A 43 -7.10 -14.81 6.32
CA ILE A 43 -7.77 -13.83 5.46
C ILE A 43 -7.07 -12.48 5.62
N THR A 44 -6.67 -11.87 4.52
CA THR A 44 -6.25 -10.47 4.49
C THR A 44 -7.40 -9.64 3.94
N ALA A 45 -7.67 -8.50 4.57
CA ALA A 45 -8.69 -7.57 4.12
C ALA A 45 -8.48 -6.19 4.75
N ARG A 46 -8.96 -5.15 4.06
CA ARG A 46 -9.23 -3.86 4.71
C ARG A 46 -10.35 -4.01 5.74
N PRO A 47 -10.33 -3.21 6.81
CA PRO A 47 -11.24 -3.37 7.93
C PRO A 47 -12.62 -2.73 7.68
N LEU A 48 -13.30 -3.13 6.60
CA LEU A 48 -14.65 -2.68 6.27
C LEU A 48 -15.66 -3.12 7.35
N PRO A 49 -16.73 -2.35 7.62
CA PRO A 49 -17.70 -2.67 8.66
C PRO A 49 -18.27 -4.09 8.55
N THR A 50 -18.64 -4.52 7.34
CA THR A 50 -19.19 -5.87 7.07
C THR A 50 -18.21 -6.98 7.42
N ILE A 51 -16.93 -6.81 7.07
CA ILE A 51 -15.87 -7.78 7.35
C ILE A 51 -15.58 -7.79 8.86
N ARG A 52 -15.42 -6.61 9.48
CA ARG A 52 -15.19 -6.46 10.92
C ARG A 52 -16.26 -7.14 11.77
N GLU A 53 -17.53 -6.96 11.40
CA GLU A 53 -18.65 -7.53 12.14
C GLU A 53 -18.72 -9.05 11.98
N HIS A 54 -18.46 -9.57 10.77
CA HIS A 54 -18.53 -11.01 10.53
C HIS A 54 -17.41 -11.78 11.24
N PHE A 55 -16.19 -11.25 11.25
CA PHE A 55 -15.02 -11.88 11.89
C PHE A 55 -14.76 -11.32 13.30
N LYS A 56 -15.79 -10.83 14.00
CA LYS A 56 -15.57 -10.07 15.23
C LYS A 56 -14.93 -10.88 16.35
N ASP A 57 -15.23 -12.17 16.41
CA ASP A 57 -14.78 -13.12 17.44
C ASP A 57 -13.54 -13.92 17.01
N ASP A 58 -13.08 -13.75 15.77
CA ASP A 58 -11.89 -14.43 15.23
C ASP A 58 -10.59 -13.72 15.65
N LEU A 59 -9.47 -14.46 15.56
CA LEU A 59 -8.14 -13.90 15.77
C LEU A 59 -7.85 -12.82 14.71
N LYS A 60 -7.46 -11.63 15.17
CA LYS A 60 -7.11 -10.50 14.31
C LYS A 60 -5.67 -10.09 14.55
N LEU A 61 -4.96 -9.85 13.46
CA LEU A 61 -3.64 -9.26 13.47
C LEU A 61 -3.70 -8.00 12.61
N GLU A 62 -3.50 -6.84 13.22
CA GLU A 62 -3.32 -5.60 12.47
C GLU A 62 -1.92 -5.60 11.84
N VAL A 63 -1.87 -5.52 10.51
CA VAL A 63 -0.62 -5.40 9.76
C VAL A 63 -0.31 -3.92 9.58
N ARG A 64 0.61 -3.39 10.39
CA ARG A 64 1.04 -2.00 10.34
C ARG A 64 2.55 -1.91 10.59
N ALA A 65 3.27 -1.24 9.69
CA ALA A 65 4.70 -1.01 9.86
C ALA A 65 4.96 0.07 10.92
N THR A 66 6.04 -0.09 11.67
CA THR A 66 6.58 0.98 12.53
C THR A 66 7.40 1.97 11.69
N ASP A 67 7.65 3.16 12.24
CA ASP A 67 8.52 4.15 11.58
C ASP A 67 9.93 3.58 11.34
N ILE A 68 10.40 2.67 12.21
CA ILE A 68 11.67 1.97 12.07
C ILE A 68 11.63 1.02 10.87
N ASP A 69 10.56 0.22 10.73
CA ASP A 69 10.41 -0.68 9.59
C ASP A 69 10.38 0.08 8.26
N VAL A 70 9.70 1.24 8.24
CA VAL A 70 9.66 2.12 7.07
C VAL A 70 11.03 2.74 6.80
N GLY A 71 11.75 3.17 7.84
CA GLY A 71 13.12 3.67 7.72
C GLY A 71 14.06 2.65 7.05
N LEU A 72 14.09 1.42 7.56
CA LEU A 72 14.89 0.33 6.97
C LEU A 72 14.51 0.03 5.51
N PHE A 73 13.21 0.12 5.19
CA PHE A 73 12.74 -0.03 3.82
C PHE A 73 13.23 1.10 2.90
N LEU A 74 13.31 2.33 3.39
CA LEU A 74 13.80 3.50 2.64
C LEU A 74 15.31 3.43 2.44
N GLU A 75 16.06 3.04 3.45
CA GLU A 75 17.52 2.84 3.38
C GLU A 75 17.87 1.84 2.26
N GLY A 76 17.19 0.69 2.23
CA GLY A 76 17.36 -0.31 1.18
C GLY A 76 16.99 0.17 -0.23
N ARG A 77 16.30 1.31 -0.35
CA ARG A 77 15.90 1.95 -1.60
C ARG A 77 16.62 3.27 -1.89
N ALA A 78 17.49 3.73 -0.99
CA ALA A 78 18.23 4.97 -1.13
C ALA A 78 19.04 5.00 -2.44
N GLN A 79 19.53 3.84 -2.90
CA GLN A 79 20.24 3.69 -4.18
C GLN A 79 19.45 4.14 -5.41
N SER A 80 18.12 4.26 -5.30
CA SER A 80 17.27 4.74 -6.39
C SER A 80 17.16 6.27 -6.47
N LEU A 81 17.71 7.00 -5.48
CA LEU A 81 17.79 8.46 -5.48
C LEU A 81 18.97 8.96 -6.32
N PRO A 82 18.89 10.19 -6.88
CA PRO A 82 20.02 10.86 -7.52
C PRO A 82 21.29 10.85 -6.66
N ALA A 83 22.46 10.71 -7.30
CA ALA A 83 23.75 10.64 -6.60
C ALA A 83 23.98 11.83 -5.66
N TRP A 84 23.65 13.05 -6.09
CA TRP A 84 23.81 14.25 -5.28
C TRP A 84 22.95 14.25 -4.00
N ILE A 85 21.82 13.53 -3.98
CA ILE A 85 21.03 13.33 -2.76
C ILE A 85 21.71 12.30 -1.88
N ARG A 86 22.13 11.17 -2.47
CA ARG A 86 22.77 10.06 -1.75
C ARG A 86 24.10 10.43 -1.08
N GLU A 87 24.78 11.46 -1.60
CA GLU A 87 26.05 11.96 -1.07
C GLU A 87 25.88 12.97 0.08
N ASP A 88 24.65 13.40 0.39
CA ASP A 88 24.30 14.29 1.51
C ASP A 88 23.56 13.49 2.59
N ASP A 89 24.32 12.95 3.56
CA ASP A 89 23.80 12.11 4.64
C ASP A 89 22.71 12.80 5.47
N ASP A 90 22.81 14.12 5.68
CA ASP A 90 21.82 14.91 6.39
C ASP A 90 20.51 14.99 5.60
N LEU A 91 20.61 15.17 4.28
CA LEU A 91 19.45 15.20 3.39
C LEU A 91 18.78 13.82 3.29
N VAL A 92 19.55 12.74 3.18
CA VAL A 92 19.02 11.36 3.21
C VAL A 92 18.26 11.11 4.51
N SER A 93 18.89 11.44 5.65
CA SER A 93 18.26 11.31 6.97
C SER A 93 16.97 12.13 7.09
N GLN A 94 16.95 13.34 6.52
CA GLN A 94 15.76 14.19 6.51
C GLN A 94 14.64 13.60 5.65
N ILE A 95 14.97 13.05 4.47
CA ILE A 95 14.04 12.37 3.58
C ILE A 95 13.41 11.17 4.29
N GLU A 96 14.23 10.28 4.84
CA GLU A 96 13.78 9.06 5.50
C GLU A 96 12.85 9.35 6.66
N ASN A 97 13.23 10.28 7.55
CA ASN A 97 12.41 10.66 8.70
C ASN A 97 11.07 11.30 8.28
N SER A 98 11.08 12.12 7.23
CA SER A 98 9.87 12.80 6.77
C SER A 98 8.90 11.82 6.12
N ILE A 99 9.42 10.94 5.26
CA ILE A 99 8.62 9.94 4.57
C ILE A 99 8.12 8.88 5.54
N ALA A 100 8.93 8.40 6.47
CA ALA A 100 8.51 7.40 7.46
C ALA A 100 7.30 7.87 8.26
N LYS A 101 7.33 9.12 8.74
CA LYS A 101 6.20 9.74 9.46
C LYS A 101 4.97 9.90 8.58
N ALA A 102 5.14 10.41 7.36
CA ALA A 102 4.03 10.63 6.43
C ALA A 102 3.39 9.32 5.94
N ALA A 103 4.19 8.26 5.81
CA ALA A 103 3.74 6.94 5.39
C ALA A 103 2.76 6.31 6.40
N ASN A 104 2.84 6.68 7.67
CA ASN A 104 1.95 6.24 8.74
C ASN A 104 1.75 4.71 8.79
N GLY A 105 2.85 3.97 8.58
CA GLY A 105 2.87 2.50 8.55
C GLY A 105 2.52 1.84 7.21
N MET A 106 2.39 2.61 6.12
CA MET A 106 2.12 2.09 4.77
C MET A 106 3.37 2.16 3.87
N PHE A 107 3.96 0.99 3.56
CA PHE A 107 5.13 0.91 2.65
C PHE A 107 4.85 1.45 1.25
N LEU A 108 3.63 1.28 0.72
CA LEU A 108 3.27 1.80 -0.60
C LEU A 108 3.39 3.33 -0.64
N LEU A 109 2.88 4.01 0.40
CA LEU A 109 2.95 5.46 0.48
C LEU A 109 4.40 5.94 0.65
N ALA A 110 5.19 5.24 1.47
CA ALA A 110 6.62 5.50 1.61
C ALA A 110 7.34 5.44 0.24
N ARG A 111 7.06 4.38 -0.54
CA ARG A 111 7.60 4.23 -1.89
C ARG A 111 7.17 5.37 -2.81
N LEU A 112 5.88 5.73 -2.84
CA LEU A 112 5.37 6.78 -3.73
C LEU A 112 6.00 8.14 -3.43
N HIS A 113 6.17 8.48 -2.15
CA HIS A 113 6.87 9.69 -1.73
C HIS A 113 8.34 9.66 -2.15
N LEU A 114 9.05 8.55 -1.92
CA LEU A 114 10.45 8.41 -2.34
C LEU A 114 10.59 8.54 -3.87
N ASP A 115 9.70 7.88 -4.63
CA ASP A 115 9.70 7.93 -6.09
C ASP A 115 9.42 9.35 -6.61
N SER A 116 8.66 10.18 -5.87
CA SER A 116 8.41 11.58 -6.24
C SER A 116 9.63 12.49 -6.11
N LEU A 117 10.63 12.11 -5.29
CA LEU A 117 11.86 12.87 -5.11
C LEU A 117 12.89 12.63 -6.22
N LYS A 118 12.76 11.54 -6.99
CA LYS A 118 13.73 11.16 -8.02
C LYS A 118 13.87 12.18 -9.16
N GLY A 119 12.82 12.96 -9.41
CA GLY A 119 12.80 13.97 -10.46
C GLY A 119 13.41 15.32 -10.05
N GLN A 120 13.65 15.53 -8.75
CA GLN A 120 14.12 16.82 -8.24
C GLN A 120 15.58 17.05 -8.59
N GLN A 121 15.90 18.27 -8.99
CA GLN A 121 17.22 18.69 -9.44
C GLN A 121 17.97 19.51 -8.38
N THR A 122 17.24 20.10 -7.42
CA THR A 122 17.83 20.98 -6.41
C THR A 122 17.40 20.60 -4.99
N LYS A 123 18.24 20.95 -4.01
CA LYS A 123 17.93 20.77 -2.58
C LYS A 123 16.65 21.51 -2.17
N SER A 124 16.43 22.71 -2.70
CA SER A 124 15.22 23.49 -2.44
C SER A 124 13.94 22.80 -2.94
N GLU A 125 14.00 22.13 -4.09
CA GLU A 125 12.87 21.34 -4.60
C GLU A 125 12.57 20.13 -3.72
N VAL A 126 13.61 19.44 -3.24
CA VAL A 126 13.46 18.33 -2.29
C VAL A 126 12.86 18.82 -0.97
N GLU A 127 13.38 19.91 -0.39
CA GLU A 127 12.87 20.49 0.85
C GLU A 127 11.39 20.92 0.72
N SER A 128 11.02 21.52 -0.42
CA SER A 128 9.61 21.85 -0.72
C SER A 128 8.75 20.59 -0.80
N ALA A 129 9.21 19.55 -1.50
CA ALA A 129 8.47 18.30 -1.59
C ALA A 129 8.30 17.63 -0.21
N LEU A 130 9.34 17.64 0.64
CA LEU A 130 9.26 17.13 2.01
C LEU A 130 8.30 17.95 2.87
N HIS A 131 8.28 19.28 2.70
CA HIS A 131 7.31 20.15 3.36
C HIS A 131 5.87 19.78 2.95
N ASP A 132 5.62 19.60 1.65
CA ASP A 132 4.30 19.23 1.14
C ASP A 132 3.86 17.87 1.67
N ILE A 133 4.76 16.87 1.63
CA ILE A 133 4.52 15.51 2.17
C ILE A 133 4.08 15.55 3.64
N ARG A 134 4.71 16.40 4.47
CA ARG A 134 4.36 16.53 5.90
C ARG A 134 2.98 17.14 6.12
N ASN A 135 2.49 17.93 5.16
CA ASN A 135 1.20 18.62 5.24
C ASN A 135 0.07 17.84 4.54
N LEU A 136 0.36 16.68 3.95
CA LEU A 136 -0.65 15.83 3.35
C LEU A 136 -1.61 15.25 4.41
N PRO A 137 -2.86 14.94 4.02
CA PRO A 137 -3.71 14.09 4.85
C PRO A 137 -3.04 12.73 5.09
N THR A 138 -3.57 11.95 6.02
CA THR A 138 -3.02 10.61 6.35
C THR A 138 -3.88 9.49 5.74
N GLY A 139 -3.32 8.28 5.66
CA GLY A 139 -4.07 7.10 5.22
C GLY A 139 -4.52 7.15 3.76
N PHE A 140 -5.79 6.82 3.51
CA PHE A 140 -6.32 6.69 2.14
C PHE A 140 -6.33 8.02 1.36
N ASP A 141 -6.58 9.13 2.03
CA ASP A 141 -6.55 10.45 1.40
C ASP A 141 -5.13 10.84 0.99
N ALA A 142 -4.12 10.50 1.81
CA ALA A 142 -2.70 10.66 1.47
C ALA A 142 -2.35 9.86 0.21
N LEU A 143 -2.84 8.62 0.15
CA LEU A 143 -2.61 7.71 -0.95
C LEU A 143 -3.25 8.24 -2.24
N LYS A 144 -4.46 8.80 -2.15
CA LYS A 144 -5.12 9.45 -3.28
C LYS A 144 -4.27 10.60 -3.83
N VAL A 145 -3.77 11.48 -2.97
CA VAL A 145 -2.90 12.59 -3.41
C VAL A 145 -1.61 12.06 -4.06
N ALA A 146 -1.01 11.01 -3.50
CA ALA A 146 0.18 10.39 -4.09
C ALA A 146 -0.10 9.78 -5.49
N TYR A 147 -1.27 9.16 -5.68
CA TYR A 147 -1.72 8.67 -6.98
C TYR A 147 -1.99 9.81 -7.97
N ASP A 148 -2.69 10.86 -7.56
CA ASP A 148 -2.94 12.03 -8.41
C ASP A 148 -1.62 12.65 -8.90
N GLY A 149 -0.64 12.76 -8.01
CA GLY A 149 0.72 13.19 -8.38
C GLY A 149 1.41 12.21 -9.35
N ALA A 150 1.21 10.90 -9.21
CA ALA A 150 1.74 9.92 -10.15
C ALA A 150 1.10 10.04 -11.54
N ILE A 151 -0.21 10.25 -11.62
CA ILE A 151 -0.93 10.50 -12.87
C ILE A 151 -0.43 11.80 -13.52
N GLN A 152 -0.23 12.87 -12.73
CA GLN A 152 0.33 14.12 -13.24
C GLN A 152 1.73 13.92 -13.83
N ARG A 153 2.60 13.13 -13.18
CA ARG A 153 3.93 12.80 -13.73
C ARG A 153 3.83 12.04 -15.06
N ILE A 154 2.90 11.10 -15.19
CA ILE A 154 2.63 10.40 -16.46
C ILE A 154 2.17 11.39 -17.53
N ASP A 155 1.33 12.35 -17.16
CA ASP A 155 0.74 13.31 -18.09
C ASP A 155 1.73 14.36 -18.63
N LEU A 156 2.84 14.56 -17.91
CA LEU A 156 3.95 15.43 -18.29
C LEU A 156 4.99 14.73 -19.19
N GLN A 157 4.90 13.42 -19.40
CA GLN A 157 5.80 12.68 -20.31
C GLN A 157 5.54 13.01 -21.79
N MET A 158 6.42 12.54 -22.68
CA MET A 158 6.27 12.76 -24.12
C MET A 158 4.93 12.22 -24.63
N PRO A 159 4.31 12.82 -25.67
CA PRO A 159 2.95 12.48 -26.10
C PRO A 159 2.72 10.97 -26.34
N ASN A 160 3.71 10.29 -26.92
CA ASN A 160 3.63 8.85 -27.17
C ASN A 160 3.73 8.01 -25.88
N GLU A 161 4.63 8.37 -24.96
CA GLU A 161 4.80 7.68 -23.68
C GLU A 161 3.55 7.82 -22.81
N ARG A 162 3.03 9.04 -22.68
CA ARG A 162 1.76 9.32 -21.99
C ARG A 162 0.61 8.52 -22.57
N LYS A 163 0.50 8.45 -23.91
CA LYS A 163 -0.55 7.69 -24.60
C LYS A 163 -0.47 6.21 -24.27
N TRP A 164 0.73 5.63 -24.29
CA TRP A 164 0.95 4.22 -23.95
C TRP A 164 0.64 3.95 -22.47
N ALA A 165 1.15 4.79 -21.57
CA ALA A 165 0.89 4.65 -20.14
C ALA A 165 -0.61 4.68 -19.81
N ARG A 166 -1.37 5.65 -20.35
CA ARG A 166 -2.82 5.72 -20.16
C ARG A 166 -3.56 4.51 -20.75
N ARG A 167 -3.11 3.99 -21.89
CA ARG A 167 -3.69 2.77 -22.48
C ARG A 167 -3.48 1.56 -21.58
N VAL A 168 -2.28 1.37 -21.03
CA VAL A 168 -2.00 0.27 -20.10
C VAL A 168 -2.87 0.39 -18.84
N LEU A 169 -2.99 1.59 -18.27
CA LEU A 169 -3.82 1.82 -17.08
C LEU A 169 -5.30 1.49 -17.33
N SER A 170 -5.83 1.76 -18.53
CA SER A 170 -7.22 1.42 -18.88
C SER A 170 -7.55 -0.08 -18.89
N TRP A 171 -6.54 -0.96 -18.82
CA TRP A 171 -6.74 -2.41 -18.79
C TRP A 171 -6.84 -2.98 -17.37
N VAL A 172 -6.47 -2.17 -16.38
CA VAL A 172 -6.45 -2.56 -14.95
C VAL A 172 -7.60 -1.88 -14.18
N ALA A 173 -8.38 -1.03 -14.86
CA ALA A 173 -9.53 -0.32 -14.31
C ALA A 173 -10.84 -1.11 -14.50
#